data_AF-A0A928QNF5-F1
#
_entry.id   AF-A0A928QNF5-F1
#
_cell.length_a   1.000
_cell.length_b   1.000
_cell.length_c   1.000
_cell.angle_alpha   90.00
_cell.angle_beta   90.00
_cell.angle_gamma   90.00
#
_symmetry.space_group_name_H-M   'P 1'
#
loop_
_entity.id
_entity.type
_entity.pdbx_description
1 polymer ?
#
loop_
_entity_poly.entity_id
_entity_poly.type
_entity_poly.pdbx_seq_one_letter_code
_entity_poly.pdbx_strand_id
1 'polypeptide(L)'
;MKKQLWWLIVGWMLLLTGCAAPSAEETRTDEQRLSDAMLLCREDFSKGQAALRELDAQIVGGKQTAGESSTLALWQLHCGEQYLLLWQLTCTAAEEHPGTLDTLRLTWEGGKYYRSEGDETWSTVQGRTENTVSFNIEDDRLAAGDTTCGAVYLQAPAIAYGAELEHTAAAQETTLTAEGDTVTATTRDAQQTWTLSLEHKEDTP
;
A
#
# COMPACT_ATOMS: atom_id res chain seq x y z
N MET A 1 45.21 -63.56 -4.79
CA MET A 1 44.14 -62.94 -3.98
C MET A 1 43.68 -61.66 -4.66
N LYS A 2 42.37 -61.53 -4.94
CA LYS A 2 41.55 -60.30 -5.08
C LYS A 2 42.06 -59.16 -5.99
N LYS A 3 41.43 -58.99 -7.17
CA LYS A 3 40.39 -57.98 -7.51
C LYS A 3 40.99 -56.82 -8.36
N GLN A 4 40.70 -56.81 -9.68
CA GLN A 4 39.75 -55.91 -10.37
C GLN A 4 40.35 -54.49 -10.54
N LEU A 5 41.01 -54.19 -11.67
CA LEU A 5 40.44 -53.77 -12.96
C LEU A 5 39.76 -52.39 -12.90
N TRP A 6 40.57 -51.33 -12.88
CA TRP A 6 40.14 -49.96 -13.23
C TRP A 6 41.19 -49.38 -14.18
N TRP A 7 41.03 -49.66 -15.47
CA TRP A 7 41.70 -48.93 -16.54
C TRP A 7 40.64 -48.53 -17.56
N LEU A 8 40.70 -47.24 -17.91
CA LEU A 8 40.66 -46.72 -19.28
C LEU A 8 39.31 -46.40 -19.95
N ILE A 9 39.29 -45.12 -20.38
CA ILE A 9 38.91 -44.66 -21.73
C ILE A 9 37.39 -44.54 -21.94
N VAL A 10 36.84 -43.33 -21.79
CA VAL A 10 36.69 -42.34 -22.88
C VAL A 10 36.10 -42.98 -24.13
N GLY A 11 34.79 -42.85 -24.31
CA GLY A 11 34.15 -43.06 -25.61
C GLY A 11 32.94 -43.96 -25.57
N TRP A 12 31.86 -43.53 -24.92
CA TRP A 12 30.51 -43.96 -25.30
C TRP A 12 29.62 -42.71 -25.40
N MET A 13 29.38 -42.34 -26.65
CA MET A 13 28.30 -41.49 -27.13
C MET A 13 27.00 -42.31 -27.10
N LEU A 14 25.86 -41.62 -26.91
CA LEU A 14 24.45 -42.09 -26.93
C LEU A 14 23.83 -42.55 -25.60
N LEU A 15 23.24 -41.60 -24.87
CA LEU A 15 21.79 -41.54 -24.61
C LEU A 15 21.44 -40.31 -23.74
N LEU A 16 21.41 -39.13 -24.36
CA LEU A 16 20.76 -37.94 -23.77
C LEU A 16 20.05 -37.17 -24.88
N THR A 17 18.94 -37.72 -25.35
CA THR A 17 17.97 -37.00 -26.16
C THR A 17 16.70 -36.81 -25.34
N GLY A 18 16.50 -35.57 -24.90
CA GLY A 18 15.15 -35.02 -24.78
C GLY A 18 14.43 -35.17 -23.45
N CYS A 19 15.11 -35.06 -22.30
CA CYS A 19 14.46 -34.33 -21.20
C CYS A 19 14.70 -32.87 -21.50
N ALA A 20 13.69 -32.19 -22.05
CA ALA A 20 13.64 -30.74 -21.96
C ALA A 20 13.81 -30.41 -20.48
N ALA A 21 14.91 -29.74 -20.13
CA ALA A 21 14.97 -29.04 -18.87
C ALA A 21 13.71 -28.18 -18.81
N PRO A 22 12.87 -28.25 -17.76
CA PRO A 22 11.84 -27.25 -17.59
C PRO A 22 12.56 -25.91 -17.64
N SER A 23 12.10 -25.05 -18.56
CA SER A 23 12.49 -23.64 -18.62
C SER A 23 12.56 -23.12 -17.19
N ALA A 24 13.62 -22.38 -16.87
CA ALA A 24 13.81 -21.74 -15.56
C ALA A 24 12.80 -20.58 -15.33
N GLU A 25 11.53 -20.79 -15.69
CA GLU A 25 10.39 -20.18 -15.01
C GLU A 25 10.28 -20.88 -13.66
N GLU A 26 11.16 -20.45 -12.77
CA GLU A 26 11.07 -20.70 -11.34
C GLU A 26 9.65 -20.34 -10.91
N THR A 27 8.86 -21.35 -10.52
CA THR A 27 7.54 -21.18 -9.90
C THR A 27 7.72 -20.34 -8.65
N ARG A 28 7.72 -19.01 -8.80
CA ARG A 28 7.66 -18.08 -7.68
C ARG A 28 6.40 -18.41 -6.91
N THR A 29 6.52 -18.53 -5.59
CA THR A 29 5.34 -18.66 -4.74
C THR A 29 4.51 -17.40 -4.86
N ASP A 30 3.20 -17.51 -4.68
CA ASP A 30 2.33 -16.33 -4.75
C ASP A 30 2.73 -15.27 -3.72
N GLU A 31 3.24 -15.69 -2.55
CA GLU A 31 3.85 -14.82 -1.54
C GLU A 31 5.05 -14.01 -2.07
N GLN A 32 5.92 -14.62 -2.90
CA GLN A 32 7.02 -13.89 -3.54
C GLN A 32 6.51 -12.89 -4.57
N ARG A 33 5.49 -13.27 -5.36
CA ARG A 33 4.87 -12.36 -6.34
C ARG A 33 4.19 -11.17 -5.66
N LEU A 34 3.52 -11.42 -4.53
CA LEU A 34 2.92 -10.42 -3.65
C LEU A 34 3.98 -9.45 -3.09
N SER A 35 5.07 -9.99 -2.55
CA SER A 35 6.20 -9.18 -2.05
C SER A 35 6.86 -8.37 -3.16
N ASP A 36 7.02 -8.95 -4.36
CA ASP A 36 7.60 -8.27 -5.53
C ASP A 36 6.70 -7.13 -6.01
N ALA A 37 5.38 -7.34 -6.09
CA ALA A 37 4.44 -6.29 -6.48
C ALA A 37 4.43 -5.13 -5.47
N MET A 38 4.56 -5.44 -4.18
CA MET A 38 4.72 -4.43 -3.14
C MET A 38 6.05 -3.67 -3.25
N LEU A 39 7.15 -4.37 -3.52
CA LEU A 39 8.44 -3.75 -3.76
C LEU A 39 8.37 -2.81 -4.97
N LEU A 40 7.67 -3.21 -6.03
CA LEU A 40 7.44 -2.38 -7.21
C LEU A 40 6.57 -1.17 -6.89
N CYS A 41 5.51 -1.31 -6.07
CA CYS A 41 4.74 -0.18 -5.58
C CYS A 41 5.59 0.83 -4.81
N ARG A 42 6.60 0.36 -4.06
CA ARG A 42 7.57 1.20 -3.34
C ARG A 42 8.54 1.92 -4.29
N GLU A 43 9.09 1.21 -5.29
CA GLU A 43 10.14 1.76 -6.15
C GLU A 43 9.60 2.63 -7.30
N ASP A 44 8.52 2.20 -7.93
CA ASP A 44 7.88 2.88 -9.04
C ASP A 44 6.40 2.50 -9.08
N PHE A 45 5.61 3.42 -8.57
CA PHE A 45 4.20 3.21 -8.34
C PHE A 45 3.42 2.78 -9.61
N SER A 46 3.78 3.31 -10.79
CA SER A 46 3.15 2.91 -12.05
C SER A 46 3.49 1.47 -12.43
N LYS A 47 4.72 1.03 -12.15
CA LYS A 47 5.12 -0.38 -12.30
C LYS A 47 4.43 -1.26 -11.27
N GLY A 48 4.27 -0.79 -10.04
CA GLY A 48 3.51 -1.47 -8.99
C GLY A 48 2.06 -1.72 -9.39
N GLN A 49 1.33 -0.72 -9.89
CA GLN A 49 -0.03 -0.92 -10.40
C GLN A 49 -0.10 -1.90 -11.57
N ALA A 50 0.86 -1.84 -12.51
CA ALA A 50 0.93 -2.78 -13.60
C ALA A 50 1.14 -4.22 -13.09
N ALA A 51 2.08 -4.40 -12.15
CA ALA A 51 2.34 -5.69 -11.52
C ALA A 51 1.13 -6.21 -10.74
N LEU A 52 0.45 -5.35 -9.99
CA LEU A 52 -0.79 -5.71 -9.28
C LEU A 52 -1.88 -6.17 -10.27
N ARG A 53 -2.04 -5.49 -11.41
CA ARG A 53 -2.97 -5.92 -12.46
C ARG A 53 -2.57 -7.26 -13.09
N GLU A 54 -1.28 -7.51 -13.29
CA GLU A 54 -0.78 -8.82 -13.75
C GLU A 54 -1.01 -9.95 -12.74
N LEU A 55 -1.22 -9.60 -11.47
CA LEU A 55 -1.60 -10.53 -10.40
C LEU A 55 -3.12 -10.63 -10.20
N ASP A 56 -3.92 -10.09 -11.12
CA ASP A 56 -5.38 -10.02 -11.01
C ASP A 56 -5.87 -9.27 -9.75
N ALA A 57 -5.05 -8.35 -9.21
CA ALA A 57 -5.49 -7.47 -8.13
C ALA A 57 -6.60 -6.54 -8.61
N GLN A 58 -7.59 -6.31 -7.75
CA GLN A 58 -8.78 -5.54 -8.06
C GLN A 58 -8.78 -4.23 -7.28
N ILE A 59 -9.16 -3.13 -7.95
CA ILE A 59 -9.56 -1.90 -7.26
C ILE A 59 -10.95 -2.14 -6.69
N VAL A 60 -11.09 -1.96 -5.38
CA VAL A 60 -12.34 -2.25 -4.66
C VAL A 60 -12.98 -1.01 -4.04
N GLY A 61 -12.25 0.11 -4.04
CA GLY A 61 -12.76 1.40 -3.62
C GLY A 61 -11.87 2.54 -4.10
N GLY A 62 -12.48 3.68 -4.39
CA GLY A 62 -11.78 4.90 -4.77
C GLY A 62 -12.60 6.12 -4.39
N LYS A 63 -11.97 7.12 -3.77
CA LYS A 63 -12.65 8.35 -3.36
C LYS A 63 -11.70 9.54 -3.39
N GLN A 64 -12.22 10.66 -3.86
CA GLN A 64 -11.50 11.94 -3.85
C GLN A 64 -11.56 12.54 -2.45
N THR A 65 -10.45 13.16 -2.01
CA THR A 65 -10.36 13.85 -0.72
C THR A 65 -11.16 15.15 -0.72
N ALA A 66 -11.53 15.62 0.47
CA ALA A 66 -12.17 16.92 0.59
C ALA A 66 -11.17 18.01 0.16
N GLY A 67 -11.55 18.85 -0.81
CA GLY A 67 -10.65 19.83 -1.42
C GLY A 67 -10.04 19.42 -2.76
N GLU A 68 -10.36 18.22 -3.28
CA GLU A 68 -9.93 17.73 -4.60
C GLU A 68 -8.40 17.63 -4.81
N SER A 69 -7.62 17.76 -3.74
CA SER A 69 -6.16 17.73 -3.75
C SER A 69 -5.59 16.33 -3.95
N SER A 70 -6.34 15.28 -3.59
CA SER A 70 -5.87 13.90 -3.61
C SER A 70 -6.98 12.87 -3.92
N THR A 71 -6.56 11.67 -4.31
CA THR A 71 -7.44 10.50 -4.50
C THR A 71 -6.92 9.33 -3.70
N LEU A 72 -7.78 8.75 -2.87
CA LEU A 72 -7.54 7.52 -2.14
C LEU A 72 -8.10 6.33 -2.94
N ALA A 73 -7.29 5.31 -3.18
CA ALA A 73 -7.69 4.04 -3.77
C ALA A 73 -7.36 2.88 -2.83
N LEU A 74 -8.23 1.87 -2.85
CA LEU A 74 -8.05 0.62 -2.12
C LEU A 74 -8.00 -0.52 -3.14
N TRP A 75 -7.01 -1.38 -2.97
CA TRP A 75 -6.73 -2.52 -3.80
C TRP A 75 -6.77 -3.78 -2.95
N GLN A 76 -7.31 -4.85 -3.54
CA GLN A 76 -7.20 -6.18 -2.97
C GLN A 76 -6.46 -7.10 -3.92
N LEU A 77 -5.64 -7.97 -3.35
CA LEU A 77 -5.11 -9.14 -4.02
C LEU A 77 -5.34 -10.35 -3.13
N HIS A 78 -5.98 -11.37 -3.69
CA HIS A 78 -6.31 -12.60 -2.98
C HIS A 78 -5.61 -13.79 -3.63
N CYS A 79 -4.88 -14.57 -2.83
CA CYS A 79 -4.29 -15.83 -3.25
C CYS A 79 -4.51 -16.93 -2.21
N GLY A 80 -5.44 -17.84 -2.50
CA GLY A 80 -5.74 -18.97 -1.63
C GLY A 80 -6.46 -18.56 -0.35
N GLU A 81 -5.72 -18.42 0.75
CA GLU A 81 -6.21 -17.86 2.02
C GLU A 81 -5.46 -16.57 2.40
N GLN A 82 -4.63 -16.03 1.52
CA GLN A 82 -3.83 -14.83 1.78
C GLN A 82 -4.46 -13.64 1.08
N TYR A 83 -4.66 -12.57 1.84
CA TYR A 83 -5.14 -11.29 1.35
C TYR A 83 -4.07 -10.23 1.53
N LEU A 84 -3.86 -9.43 0.49
CA LEU A 84 -3.14 -8.17 0.55
C LEU A 84 -4.15 -7.04 0.33
N LEU A 85 -4.29 -6.20 1.35
CA LEU A 85 -5.00 -4.94 1.24
C LEU A 85 -3.97 -3.83 1.07
N LEU A 86 -4.04 -3.13 -0.07
CA LEU A 86 -3.14 -2.02 -0.38
C LEU A 86 -3.95 -0.74 -0.53
N TRP A 87 -3.55 0.30 0.20
CA TRP A 87 -4.09 1.63 0.02
C TRP A 87 -3.10 2.50 -0.76
N GLN A 88 -3.63 3.47 -1.49
CA GLN A 88 -2.86 4.40 -2.29
C GLN A 88 -3.49 5.78 -2.18
N LEU A 89 -2.72 6.78 -1.79
CA LEU A 89 -3.09 8.19 -1.86
C LEU A 89 -2.26 8.86 -2.96
N THR A 90 -2.93 9.42 -3.95
CA THR A 90 -2.28 10.18 -5.04
C THR A 90 -2.69 11.63 -4.95
N CYS A 91 -1.72 12.54 -4.88
CA CYS A 91 -1.95 13.97 -4.84
C CYS A 91 -2.14 14.51 -6.26
N THR A 92 -3.34 14.99 -6.56
CA THR A 92 -3.71 15.62 -7.83
C THR A 92 -3.35 17.11 -7.87
N ALA A 93 -3.22 17.74 -6.72
CA ALA A 93 -2.75 19.11 -6.57
C ALA A 93 -1.95 19.26 -5.27
N ALA A 94 -1.11 20.30 -5.19
CA ALA A 94 -0.53 20.68 -3.90
C ALA A 94 -1.63 21.26 -3.01
N GLU A 95 -1.64 20.85 -1.75
CA GLU A 95 -2.59 21.37 -0.78
C GLU A 95 -2.29 22.84 -0.49
N GLU A 96 -3.34 23.67 -0.36
CA GLU A 96 -3.18 25.08 0.01
C GLU A 96 -2.78 25.21 1.48
N HIS A 97 -3.21 24.25 2.30
CA HIS A 97 -3.14 24.29 3.76
C HIS A 97 -2.81 22.91 4.36
N PRO A 98 -1.69 22.28 3.96
CA PRO A 98 -1.36 20.95 4.45
C PRO A 98 -1.09 20.98 5.95
N GLY A 99 -1.50 19.92 6.64
CA GLY A 99 -1.03 19.66 8.00
C GLY A 99 0.26 18.87 7.98
N THR A 100 0.85 18.68 9.16
CA THR A 100 2.12 17.95 9.25
C THR A 100 1.94 16.45 9.03
N LEU A 101 0.85 15.87 9.53
CA LEU A 101 0.61 14.44 9.46
C LEU A 101 -0.87 14.13 9.22
N ASP A 102 -1.11 13.35 8.20
CA ASP A 102 -2.37 12.65 7.97
C ASP A 102 -2.30 11.24 8.55
N THR A 103 -3.46 10.69 8.91
CA THR A 103 -3.57 9.31 9.39
C THR A 103 -4.47 8.50 8.48
N LEU A 104 -3.96 7.43 7.89
CA LEU A 104 -4.76 6.45 7.19
C LEU A 104 -4.92 5.19 8.02
N ARG A 105 -6.13 4.68 8.15
CA ARG A 105 -6.46 3.46 8.89
C ARG A 105 -7.03 2.43 7.92
N LEU A 106 -6.43 1.25 7.89
CA LEU A 106 -7.05 0.07 7.26
C LEU A 106 -7.71 -0.78 8.34
N THR A 107 -8.98 -1.10 8.13
CA THR A 107 -9.78 -1.96 9.01
C THR A 107 -10.23 -3.21 8.27
N TRP A 108 -10.39 -4.30 8.99
CA TRP A 108 -10.92 -5.55 8.43
C TRP A 108 -11.75 -6.32 9.45
N GLU A 109 -12.69 -7.12 8.96
CA GLU A 109 -13.46 -8.08 9.72
C GLU A 109 -13.21 -9.48 9.18
N GLY A 110 -12.76 -10.37 10.07
CA GLY A 110 -12.33 -11.72 9.69
C GLY A 110 -10.86 -11.77 9.28
N GLY A 111 -10.26 -12.94 9.43
CA GLY A 111 -8.85 -13.14 9.12
C GLY A 111 -7.87 -12.79 10.24
N LYS A 112 -6.61 -13.16 10.03
CA LYS A 112 -5.51 -12.93 10.96
C LYS A 112 -4.48 -12.02 10.34
N TYR A 113 -4.12 -10.96 11.06
CA TYR A 113 -2.98 -10.12 10.71
C TYR A 113 -1.69 -10.94 10.71
N TYR A 114 -0.87 -10.72 9.67
CA TYR A 114 0.50 -11.22 9.60
C TYR A 114 1.52 -10.07 9.58
N ARG A 115 1.32 -9.06 8.70
CA ARG A 115 2.31 -7.99 8.47
C ARG A 115 1.63 -6.71 7.96
N SER A 116 2.31 -5.58 8.13
CA SER A 116 1.97 -4.31 7.48
C SER A 116 3.24 -3.53 7.20
N GLU A 117 3.19 -2.66 6.20
CA GLU A 117 4.30 -1.77 5.84
C GLU A 117 3.78 -0.52 5.11
N GLY A 118 4.45 0.61 5.33
CA GLY A 118 4.31 1.81 4.50
C GLY A 118 5.42 1.87 3.45
N ASP A 119 5.44 2.92 2.64
CA ASP A 119 6.48 3.11 1.61
C ASP A 119 7.82 3.66 2.15
N GLU A 120 7.88 3.99 3.45
CA GLU A 120 9.04 4.56 4.17
C GLU A 120 9.51 5.92 3.65
N THR A 121 8.87 6.46 2.62
CA THR A 121 9.23 7.74 1.99
C THR A 121 8.29 8.83 2.48
N TRP A 122 7.00 8.55 2.39
CA TRP A 122 5.91 9.45 2.74
C TRP A 122 4.98 8.83 3.78
N SER A 123 4.99 7.50 3.91
CA SER A 123 4.19 6.81 4.90
C SER A 123 4.97 5.82 5.76
N THR A 124 4.56 5.75 7.02
CA THR A 124 5.11 4.79 8.01
C THR A 124 3.98 4.17 8.82
N VAL A 125 4.17 2.94 9.28
CA VAL A 125 3.21 2.29 10.17
C VAL A 125 3.24 3.00 11.53
N GLN A 126 2.13 3.61 11.92
CA GLN A 126 1.96 4.30 13.20
C GLN A 126 1.71 3.29 14.32
N GLY A 127 0.85 2.30 14.06
CA GLY A 127 0.41 1.35 15.08
C GLY A 127 -0.60 0.35 14.58
N ARG A 128 -0.92 -0.62 15.43
CA ARG A 128 -1.81 -1.73 15.11
C ARG A 128 -2.69 -2.09 16.31
N THR A 129 -3.93 -2.47 16.03
CA THR A 129 -4.83 -3.17 16.96
C THR A 129 -5.15 -4.58 16.43
N GLU A 130 -6.17 -5.26 16.96
CA GLU A 130 -6.56 -6.59 16.49
C GLU A 130 -6.99 -6.59 15.02
N ASN A 131 -7.76 -5.57 14.61
CA ASN A 131 -8.45 -5.50 13.31
C ASN A 131 -8.18 -4.18 12.58
N THR A 132 -7.10 -3.48 12.94
CA THR A 132 -6.76 -2.18 12.37
C THR A 132 -5.26 -1.99 12.29
N VAL A 133 -4.79 -1.37 11.21
CA VAL A 133 -3.46 -0.78 11.11
C VAL A 133 -3.60 0.69 10.74
N SER A 134 -2.88 1.54 11.46
CA SER A 134 -2.79 2.97 11.19
C SER A 134 -1.44 3.31 10.56
N PHE A 135 -1.46 4.23 9.62
CA PHE A 135 -0.31 4.75 8.89
C PHE A 135 -0.25 6.27 9.07
N ASN A 136 0.93 6.80 9.37
CA ASN A 136 1.21 8.22 9.29
C ASN A 136 1.57 8.57 7.85
N ILE A 137 1.09 9.70 7.34
CA ILE A 137 1.42 10.25 6.02
C ILE A 137 1.98 11.66 6.20
N GLU A 138 3.16 11.95 5.65
CA GLU A 138 3.82 13.27 5.69
C GLU A 138 3.18 14.24 4.69
N ASP A 139 2.00 14.76 5.04
CA ASP A 139 1.15 15.58 4.18
C ASP A 139 1.80 16.90 3.73
N ASP A 140 2.50 17.61 4.63
CA ASP A 140 3.19 18.88 4.35
C ASP A 140 4.34 18.80 3.34
N ARG A 141 4.71 17.59 2.93
CA ARG A 141 5.78 17.36 1.97
C ARG A 141 5.31 16.74 0.66
N LEU A 142 4.03 16.39 0.55
CA LEU A 142 3.45 15.86 -0.68
C LEU A 142 3.12 16.99 -1.66
N ALA A 143 3.54 16.82 -2.91
CA ALA A 143 3.27 17.73 -4.01
C ALA A 143 2.36 17.10 -5.07
N ALA A 144 1.88 17.93 -6.01
CA ALA A 144 1.10 17.45 -7.14
C ALA A 144 1.89 16.39 -7.94
N GLY A 145 1.28 15.23 -8.14
CA GLY A 145 1.88 14.07 -8.80
C GLY A 145 2.55 13.09 -7.85
N ASP A 146 2.77 13.46 -6.58
CA ASP A 146 3.27 12.52 -5.59
C ASP A 146 2.21 11.47 -5.26
N THR A 147 2.69 10.30 -4.87
CA THR A 147 1.85 9.18 -4.46
C THR A 147 2.52 8.50 -3.28
N THR A 148 1.70 8.12 -2.31
CA THR A 148 2.11 7.33 -1.16
C THR A 148 1.20 6.12 -1.03
N CYS A 149 1.74 5.03 -0.51
CA CYS A 149 1.01 3.79 -0.35
C CYS A 149 1.44 3.04 0.90
N GLY A 150 0.61 2.09 1.30
CA GLY A 150 0.95 1.12 2.32
C GLY A 150 0.05 -0.10 2.19
N ALA A 151 0.40 -1.14 2.95
CA ALA A 151 -0.34 -2.39 2.85
C ALA A 151 -0.45 -3.13 4.17
N VAL A 152 -1.46 -3.99 4.21
CA VAL A 152 -1.73 -4.93 5.29
C VAL A 152 -1.91 -6.32 4.69
N TYR A 153 -1.23 -7.29 5.30
CA TYR A 153 -1.24 -8.68 4.91
C TYR A 153 -2.05 -9.48 5.92
N LEU A 154 -3.06 -10.19 5.42
CA LEU A 154 -4.04 -10.94 6.20
C LEU A 154 -4.08 -12.40 5.72
N GLN A 155 -4.44 -13.30 6.63
CA GLN A 155 -4.79 -14.68 6.29
C GLN A 155 -6.25 -14.95 6.63
N ALA A 156 -7.09 -15.20 5.64
CA ALA A 156 -8.53 -15.40 5.77
C ALA A 156 -9.11 -16.16 4.57
N PRO A 157 -10.27 -16.82 4.73
CA PRO A 157 -11.05 -17.31 3.58
C PRO A 157 -11.88 -16.21 2.90
N ALA A 158 -12.33 -15.20 3.66
CA ALA A 158 -13.11 -14.05 3.21
C ALA A 158 -12.96 -12.91 4.24
N ILE A 159 -12.97 -11.66 3.78
CA ILE A 159 -12.84 -10.47 4.63
C ILE A 159 -13.72 -9.33 4.13
N ALA A 160 -14.45 -8.69 5.04
CA ALA A 160 -14.92 -7.32 4.83
C ALA A 160 -13.83 -6.37 5.29
N TYR A 161 -13.64 -5.25 4.61
CA TYR A 161 -12.55 -4.33 4.96
C TYR A 161 -12.84 -2.91 4.49
N GLY A 162 -12.10 -1.97 5.05
CA GLY A 162 -12.26 -0.56 4.73
C GLY A 162 -10.97 0.22 4.93
N ALA A 163 -11.01 1.45 4.42
CA ALA A 163 -9.97 2.44 4.61
C ALA A 163 -10.60 3.73 5.11
N GLU A 164 -9.97 4.36 6.09
CA GLU A 164 -10.34 5.67 6.59
C GLU A 164 -9.12 6.59 6.51
N LEU A 165 -9.25 7.72 5.83
CA LEU A 165 -8.26 8.79 5.85
C LEU A 165 -8.76 9.92 6.74
N GLU A 166 -8.01 10.20 7.79
CA GLU A 166 -8.16 11.36 8.66
C GLU A 166 -7.12 12.39 8.23
N HIS A 167 -7.58 13.47 7.61
CA HIS A 167 -6.74 14.54 7.12
C HIS A 167 -6.70 15.69 8.11
N THR A 168 -5.51 16.28 8.30
CA THR A 168 -5.31 17.45 9.15
C THR A 168 -4.89 18.63 8.30
N ALA A 169 -5.68 19.71 8.26
CA ALA A 169 -5.35 20.94 7.53
C ALA A 169 -4.92 22.07 8.48
N ALA A 170 -3.97 22.91 8.06
CA ALA A 170 -3.60 24.14 8.75
C ALA A 170 -4.53 25.30 8.33
N ALA A 171 -5.57 25.58 9.11
CA ALA A 171 -6.46 26.72 8.92
C ALA A 171 -5.86 28.02 9.49
N GLN A 172 -6.15 29.16 8.85
CA GLN A 172 -5.85 30.47 9.41
C GLN A 172 -7.08 31.07 10.10
N GLU A 173 -7.00 31.28 11.41
CA GLU A 173 -7.99 32.07 12.15
C GLU A 173 -7.49 33.51 12.27
N THR A 174 -8.25 34.46 11.72
CA THR A 174 -7.97 35.89 11.90
C THR A 174 -8.97 36.48 12.89
N THR A 175 -8.47 36.92 14.03
CA THR A 175 -9.26 37.69 15.01
C THR A 175 -8.99 39.17 14.81
N LEU A 176 -10.05 39.94 14.66
CA LEU A 176 -9.98 41.41 14.60
C LEU A 176 -10.34 41.95 15.99
N THR A 177 -9.41 42.68 16.60
CA THR A 177 -9.63 43.38 17.87
C THR A 177 -9.59 44.87 17.60
N ALA A 178 -10.64 45.59 18.00
CA ALA A 178 -10.69 47.04 17.93
C ALA A 178 -10.50 47.64 19.34
N GLU A 179 -9.53 48.53 19.48
CA GLU A 179 -9.28 49.28 20.71
C GLU A 179 -9.14 50.78 20.37
N GLY A 180 -10.15 51.57 20.76
CA GLY A 180 -10.27 52.96 20.32
C GLY A 180 -10.44 53.08 18.79
N ASP A 181 -9.63 53.92 18.15
CA ASP A 181 -9.61 54.10 16.69
C ASP A 181 -8.65 53.13 15.97
N THR A 182 -8.03 52.18 16.69
CA THR A 182 -7.08 51.22 16.11
C THR A 182 -7.72 49.84 15.99
N VAL A 183 -7.61 49.24 14.80
CA VAL A 183 -7.98 47.85 14.54
C VAL A 183 -6.71 47.03 14.36
N THR A 184 -6.54 46.00 15.19
CA THR A 184 -5.44 45.05 15.08
C THR A 184 -5.99 43.72 14.58
N ALA A 185 -5.41 43.22 13.49
CA ALA A 185 -5.65 41.86 13.03
C ALA A 185 -4.56 40.94 13.59
N THR A 186 -4.98 39.87 14.28
CA THR A 186 -4.10 38.80 14.72
C THR A 186 -4.49 37.54 13.98
N THR A 187 -3.59 37.02 13.14
CA THR A 187 -3.76 35.73 12.46
C THR A 187 -3.03 34.65 13.25
N ARG A 188 -3.67 33.48 13.43
CA ARG A 188 -3.09 32.30 14.07
C ARG A 188 -3.40 31.05 13.25
N ASP A 189 -2.46 30.12 13.24
CA ASP A 189 -2.68 28.78 12.69
C ASP A 189 -3.53 27.94 13.64
N ALA A 190 -4.58 27.33 13.11
CA ALA A 190 -5.49 26.38 13.76
C ALA A 190 -5.51 25.08 12.95
N GLN A 191 -5.83 23.93 13.57
CA GLN A 191 -5.95 22.66 12.85
C GLN A 191 -7.41 22.28 12.64
N GLN A 192 -7.75 21.87 11.42
CA GLN A 192 -9.04 21.25 11.09
C GLN A 192 -8.84 19.80 10.71
N THR A 193 -9.79 18.94 11.09
CA THR A 193 -9.74 17.51 10.78
C THR A 193 -11.00 17.08 10.07
N TRP A 194 -10.85 16.31 8.98
CA TRP A 194 -11.96 15.66 8.30
C TRP A 194 -11.64 14.19 7.99
N THR A 195 -12.69 13.39 7.85
CA THR A 195 -12.57 11.92 7.72
C THR A 195 -13.23 11.43 6.44
N LEU A 196 -12.51 10.59 5.71
CA LEU A 196 -12.95 9.97 4.47
C LEU A 196 -12.91 8.45 4.60
N SER A 197 -14.09 7.81 4.60
CA SER A 197 -14.20 6.36 4.69
C SER A 197 -14.56 5.71 3.35
N LEU A 198 -13.92 4.57 3.08
CA LEU A 198 -14.15 3.61 2.01
C LEU A 198 -14.44 2.26 2.65
N GLU A 199 -15.55 1.62 2.28
CA GLU A 199 -15.90 0.29 2.76
C GLU A 199 -16.10 -0.65 1.58
N HIS A 200 -15.55 -1.85 1.68
CA HIS A 200 -15.88 -2.99 0.83
C HIS A 200 -16.63 -4.03 1.66
N LYS A 201 -17.83 -4.34 1.22
CA LYS A 201 -18.61 -5.47 1.72
C LYS A 201 -18.71 -6.48 0.59
N GLU A 202 -18.23 -7.69 0.82
CA GLU A 202 -18.60 -8.79 -0.05
C GLU A 202 -20.12 -9.02 0.11
N ASP A 203 -20.86 -8.93 -1.00
CA ASP A 203 -22.25 -9.33 -1.02
C ASP A 203 -22.33 -10.81 -0.66
N THR A 204 -22.78 -11.09 0.56
CA THR A 204 -23.02 -12.46 0.99
C THR A 204 -24.26 -12.97 0.24
N PRO A 205 -24.19 -14.12 -0.46
CA PRO A 205 -25.31 -14.65 -1.23
C PRO A 205 -26.53 -15.02 -0.39
#